data_AF-A0A969T4B5-F1
#
_entry.id   AF-A0A969T4B5-F1
#
_cell.length_a   1.000
_cell.length_b   1.000
_cell.length_c   1.000
_cell.angle_alpha   90.00
_cell.angle_beta   90.00
_cell.angle_gamma   90.00
#
_symmetry.space_group_name_H-M   'P 1'
#
loop_
_entity.id
_entity.type
_entity.pdbx_description
1 polymer ?
#
loop_
_entity_poly.entity_id
_entity_poly.type
_entity_poly.pdbx_seq_one_letter_code
_entity_poly.pdbx_strand_id
1 'polypeptide(L)'
;MKSNLDGNQATISKSSGTCNIDYALIQDINFTGGATFTSTAYINIKNTTGLSGNIQSDRTLYWIGGNGNWSDASNWSSTSGGTGGECIPSPVDNVVFDANSFSAPNQEVLIDAEQVFCRTMDWTLATNYPAFSNADENAILHVFGSYRLTHNMTNNFDGKIFFRSENTGNQIQSNKALNYSFRGKL
;
A
#
# COMPACT_ATOMS: atom_id res chain seq x y z
N MET A 1 -2.76 2.53 -13.31
CA MET A 1 -3.46 2.10 -14.55
C MET A 1 -3.77 0.62 -14.49
N LYS A 2 -5.03 0.26 -14.72
CA LYS A 2 -5.49 -1.13 -14.78
C LYS A 2 -6.55 -1.33 -15.85
N SER A 3 -6.71 -2.55 -16.34
CA SER A 3 -7.90 -2.92 -17.12
C SER A 3 -9.17 -2.88 -16.23
N ASN A 4 -10.34 -3.01 -16.85
CA ASN A 4 -11.63 -3.10 -16.16
C ASN A 4 -12.00 -4.55 -15.77
N LEU A 5 -11.19 -5.54 -16.15
CA LEU A 5 -11.42 -6.96 -15.88
C LEU A 5 -10.12 -7.58 -15.36
N ASP A 6 -10.09 -7.92 -14.09
CA ASP A 6 -8.91 -8.51 -13.46
C ASP A 6 -8.49 -9.81 -14.21
N GLY A 7 -7.18 -9.95 -14.44
CA GLY A 7 -6.60 -11.07 -15.19
C GLY A 7 -6.67 -10.93 -16.71
N ASN A 8 -7.39 -9.94 -17.24
CA ASN A 8 -7.48 -9.67 -18.67
C ASN A 8 -6.79 -8.36 -19.02
N GLN A 9 -5.78 -8.43 -19.88
CA GLN A 9 -5.02 -7.25 -20.26
C GLN A 9 -5.84 -6.29 -21.13
N ALA A 10 -5.84 -5.01 -20.78
CA ALA A 10 -6.20 -3.96 -21.74
C ALA A 10 -5.00 -3.64 -22.63
N THR A 11 -5.24 -3.26 -23.89
CA THR A 11 -4.17 -2.94 -24.84
C THR A 11 -3.94 -1.44 -24.93
N ILE A 12 -2.69 -1.02 -24.79
CA ILE A 12 -2.23 0.33 -25.14
C ILE A 12 -1.32 0.19 -26.34
N SER A 13 -1.67 0.82 -27.47
CA SER A 13 -0.88 0.72 -28.69
C SER A 13 -0.48 2.08 -29.24
N LYS A 14 0.76 2.16 -29.75
CA LYS A 14 1.25 3.32 -30.51
C LYS A 14 2.06 2.85 -31.70
N SER A 15 1.84 3.48 -32.85
CA SER A 15 2.41 3.04 -34.13
C SER A 15 3.93 3.23 -34.24
N SER A 16 4.49 4.27 -33.64
CA SER A 16 5.93 4.56 -33.68
C SER A 16 6.36 5.52 -32.56
N GLY A 17 7.68 5.67 -32.39
CA GLY A 17 8.29 6.60 -31.43
C GLY A 17 8.55 5.95 -30.06
N THR A 18 8.73 6.79 -29.03
CA THR A 18 9.03 6.36 -27.66
C THR A 18 8.03 6.96 -26.69
N CYS A 19 7.55 6.15 -25.75
CA CYS A 19 6.64 6.55 -24.68
C CYS A 19 7.27 6.21 -23.34
N ASN A 20 7.47 7.24 -22.50
CA ASN A 20 7.95 7.06 -21.14
C ASN A 20 6.75 6.97 -20.19
N ILE A 21 6.75 5.94 -19.34
CA ILE A 21 5.72 5.67 -18.33
C ILE A 21 6.44 5.50 -16.99
N ASP A 22 6.72 6.61 -16.33
CA ASP A 22 7.47 6.64 -15.08
C ASP A 22 6.54 6.67 -13.86
N TYR A 23 6.97 6.02 -12.78
CA TYR A 23 6.34 6.01 -11.45
C TYR A 23 4.87 5.56 -11.45
N ALA A 24 4.49 4.72 -12.42
CA ALA A 24 3.13 4.23 -12.56
C ALA A 24 2.91 2.91 -11.80
N LEU A 25 1.74 2.78 -11.16
CA LEU A 25 1.17 1.50 -10.73
C LEU A 25 0.48 0.83 -11.92
N ILE A 26 0.92 -0.33 -12.36
CA ILE A 26 0.42 -0.98 -13.59
C ILE A 26 -0.09 -2.39 -13.28
N GLN A 27 -1.30 -2.70 -13.74
CA GLN A 27 -1.92 -4.02 -13.59
C GLN A 27 -2.67 -4.38 -14.88
N ASP A 28 -2.53 -5.60 -15.40
CA ASP A 28 -3.34 -6.07 -16.52
C ASP A 28 -3.27 -5.14 -17.76
N ILE A 29 -2.06 -4.77 -18.20
CA ILE A 29 -1.85 -3.94 -19.41
C ILE A 29 -0.86 -4.60 -20.36
N ASN A 30 -1.23 -4.66 -21.65
CA ASN A 30 -0.35 -5.00 -22.75
C ASN A 30 0.02 -3.74 -23.54
N PHE A 31 1.28 -3.33 -23.49
CA PHE A 31 1.82 -2.27 -24.33
C PHE A 31 2.33 -2.84 -25.66
N THR A 32 1.85 -2.31 -26.78
CA THR A 32 2.12 -2.89 -28.10
C THR A 32 2.15 -1.85 -29.23
N GLY A 33 2.27 -2.31 -30.48
CA GLY A 33 2.46 -1.48 -31.67
C GLY A 33 3.93 -1.39 -32.08
N GLY A 34 4.27 -0.36 -32.85
CA GLY A 34 5.65 -0.13 -33.33
C GLY A 34 6.43 0.88 -32.49
N ALA A 35 5.82 1.47 -31.46
CA ALA A 35 6.51 2.33 -30.50
C ALA A 35 7.25 1.51 -29.42
N THR A 36 8.29 2.11 -28.84
CA THR A 36 8.96 1.58 -27.64
C THR A 36 8.35 2.20 -26.39
N PHE A 37 7.92 1.37 -25.44
CA PHE A 37 7.45 1.81 -24.13
C PHE A 37 8.53 1.56 -23.09
N THR A 38 8.97 2.65 -22.45
CA THR A 38 10.06 2.64 -21.47
C THR A 38 9.65 3.24 -20.14
N SER A 39 10.34 2.84 -19.07
CA SER A 39 10.16 3.38 -17.74
C SER A 39 11.50 3.47 -17.00
N THR A 40 11.73 4.58 -16.32
CA THR A 40 12.80 4.77 -15.35
C THR A 40 12.56 3.89 -14.14
N ALA A 41 11.33 3.88 -13.62
CA ALA A 41 10.87 3.02 -12.54
C ALA A 41 9.34 2.89 -12.60
N TYR A 42 8.80 1.70 -12.37
CA TYR A 42 7.35 1.47 -12.25
C TYR A 42 7.06 0.34 -11.27
N ILE A 43 5.82 0.26 -10.81
CA ILE A 43 5.34 -0.86 -10.01
C ILE A 43 4.47 -1.75 -10.90
N ASN A 44 4.95 -2.97 -11.12
CA ASN A 44 4.16 -4.01 -11.75
C ASN A 44 3.34 -4.74 -10.69
N ILE A 45 2.04 -4.43 -10.58
CA ILE A 45 1.14 -5.12 -9.66
C ILE A 45 0.95 -6.57 -10.12
N LYS A 46 0.59 -6.78 -11.40
CA LYS A 46 0.57 -8.09 -12.08
C LYS A 46 0.24 -7.96 -13.57
N ASN A 47 0.53 -9.01 -14.33
CA ASN A 47 0.04 -9.23 -15.70
C ASN A 47 0.29 -8.03 -16.65
N THR A 48 1.49 -7.45 -16.59
CA THR A 48 1.91 -6.34 -17.48
C THR A 48 2.94 -6.85 -18.47
N THR A 49 2.74 -6.56 -19.76
CA THR A 49 3.66 -6.93 -20.85
C THR A 49 3.98 -5.74 -21.75
N GLY A 50 5.14 -5.76 -22.41
CA GLY A 50 5.50 -4.76 -23.42
C GLY A 50 6.02 -3.41 -22.90
N LEU A 51 6.10 -3.21 -21.59
CA LEU A 51 6.82 -2.10 -20.97
C LEU A 51 8.21 -2.57 -20.52
N SER A 52 9.26 -1.82 -20.90
CA SER A 52 10.63 -2.10 -20.48
C SER A 52 11.10 -1.05 -19.47
N GLY A 53 11.74 -1.45 -18.38
CA GLY A 53 12.20 -0.51 -17.36
C GLY A 53 12.52 -1.18 -16.03
N ASN A 54 12.87 -0.40 -15.02
CA ASN A 54 13.12 -0.94 -13.68
C ASN A 54 11.78 -1.16 -12.95
N ILE A 55 11.54 -2.38 -12.50
CA ILE A 55 10.45 -2.65 -11.56
C ILE A 55 10.94 -2.24 -10.18
N GLN A 56 10.18 -1.39 -9.49
CA GLN A 56 10.51 -0.99 -8.13
C GLN A 56 10.48 -2.21 -7.21
N SER A 57 11.56 -2.42 -6.47
CA SER A 57 11.64 -3.47 -5.45
C SER A 57 10.79 -3.10 -4.23
N ASP A 58 10.41 -4.12 -3.47
CA ASP A 58 9.76 -3.93 -2.19
C ASP A 58 10.69 -3.29 -1.17
N ARG A 59 10.09 -2.48 -0.28
CA ARG A 59 10.75 -1.88 0.88
C ARG A 59 9.98 -2.23 2.15
N THR A 60 10.64 -2.06 3.29
CA THR A 60 9.95 -1.99 4.58
C THR A 60 10.05 -0.56 5.07
N LEU A 61 8.90 0.06 5.32
CA LEU A 61 8.78 1.43 5.81
C LEU A 61 8.22 1.40 7.23
N TYR A 62 8.78 2.24 8.08
CA TYR A 62 8.42 2.37 9.48
C TYR A 62 7.74 3.71 9.69
N TRP A 63 6.60 3.68 10.39
CA TRP A 63 6.02 4.92 10.91
C TRP A 63 6.91 5.46 12.01
N ILE A 64 7.28 6.74 11.94
CA ILE A 64 8.05 7.45 12.97
C ILE A 64 7.38 8.75 13.42
N GLY A 65 6.19 9.05 12.88
CA GLY A 65 5.52 10.34 13.08
C GLY A 65 4.91 10.54 14.46
N GLY A 66 4.76 9.48 15.27
CA GLY A 66 3.89 9.52 16.43
C GLY A 66 2.47 9.88 15.99
N ASN A 67 2.06 11.12 16.24
CA ASN A 67 0.80 11.66 15.74
C ASN A 67 1.00 12.35 14.39
N GLY A 68 0.36 11.88 13.33
CA GLY A 68 0.52 12.51 12.03
C GLY A 68 -0.29 11.89 10.89
N ASN A 69 -0.14 12.53 9.73
CA ASN A 69 -0.81 12.18 8.49
C ASN A 69 -0.04 11.11 7.72
N TRP A 70 -0.75 10.11 7.20
CA TRP A 70 -0.19 9.05 6.35
C TRP A 70 0.50 9.63 5.12
N SER A 71 -0.05 10.70 4.52
CA SER A 71 0.47 11.30 3.30
C SER A 71 1.77 12.10 3.49
N ASP A 72 2.19 12.36 4.73
CA ASP A 72 3.40 13.13 5.03
C ASP A 72 4.64 12.22 5.01
N ALA A 73 5.52 12.44 4.04
CA ALA A 73 6.78 11.71 3.86
C ALA A 73 7.70 11.80 5.09
N SER A 74 7.63 12.86 5.89
CA SER A 74 8.43 13.00 7.11
C SER A 74 8.07 11.97 8.19
N ASN A 75 6.89 11.33 8.09
CA ASN A 75 6.45 10.29 9.02
C ASN A 75 6.92 8.88 8.62
N TRP A 76 7.58 8.70 7.47
CA TRP A 76 8.03 7.41 6.97
C TRP A 76 9.56 7.31 6.93
N SER A 77 10.09 6.23 7.50
CA SER A 77 11.52 5.91 7.51
C SER A 77 11.79 4.52 6.93
N SER A 78 12.96 4.32 6.34
CA SER A 78 13.45 3.00 5.93
C SER A 78 14.03 2.19 7.10
N THR A 79 14.08 2.77 8.30
CA THR A 79 14.58 2.13 9.53
C THR A 79 13.69 2.47 10.72
N SER A 80 13.45 1.50 11.62
CA SER A 80 12.69 1.72 12.86
C SER A 80 13.32 2.82 13.70
N GLY A 81 12.55 3.85 14.05
CA GLY A 81 13.01 5.02 14.82
C GLY A 81 14.07 5.88 14.11
N GLY A 82 14.28 5.69 12.80
CA GLY A 82 15.26 6.41 12.02
C GLY A 82 14.80 7.80 11.59
N THR A 83 15.49 8.34 10.59
CA THR A 83 15.13 9.63 9.98
C THR A 83 13.98 9.45 8.99
N GLY A 84 13.04 10.39 9.01
CA GLY A 84 11.93 10.44 8.06
C GLY A 84 12.32 11.02 6.70
N GLY A 85 11.37 11.01 5.77
CA GLY A 85 11.55 11.56 4.42
C GLY A 85 11.50 10.53 3.31
N GLU A 86 11.17 9.27 3.64
CA GLU A 86 10.85 8.29 2.60
C GLU A 86 9.54 8.67 1.90
N CYS A 87 9.42 8.31 0.62
CA CYS A 87 8.13 8.41 -0.07
C CYS A 87 7.09 7.55 0.62
N ILE A 88 5.83 7.99 0.56
CA ILE A 88 4.70 7.25 1.12
C ILE A 88 4.64 5.81 0.59
N PRO A 89 4.07 4.88 1.37
CA PRO A 89 3.98 3.47 0.99
C PRO A 89 3.23 3.24 -0.32
N SER A 90 3.74 2.27 -1.08
CA SER A 90 3.18 1.79 -2.34
C SER A 90 2.66 0.34 -2.19
N PRO A 91 1.98 -0.23 -3.21
CA PRO A 91 1.48 -1.61 -3.19
C PRO A 91 2.53 -2.70 -2.92
N VAL A 92 3.82 -2.43 -3.10
CA VAL A 92 4.91 -3.39 -2.87
C VAL A 92 5.59 -3.22 -1.51
N ASP A 93 5.33 -2.12 -0.80
CA ASP A 93 6.01 -1.80 0.44
C ASP A 93 5.31 -2.42 1.65
N ASN A 94 6.08 -3.00 2.57
CA ASN A 94 5.58 -3.34 3.90
C ASN A 94 5.59 -2.08 4.77
N VAL A 95 4.53 -1.84 5.54
CA VAL A 95 4.48 -0.81 6.56
C VAL A 95 4.48 -1.44 7.94
N VAL A 96 5.29 -0.90 8.83
CA VAL A 96 5.47 -1.40 10.20
C VAL A 96 5.23 -0.26 11.19
N PHE A 97 4.39 -0.57 12.17
CA PHE A 97 4.13 0.25 13.34
C PHE A 97 4.66 -0.54 14.54
N ASP A 98 5.71 -0.03 15.17
CA ASP A 98 6.43 -0.69 16.25
C ASP A 98 6.59 0.22 17.48
N ALA A 99 7.41 -0.21 18.44
CA ALA A 99 7.63 0.52 19.67
C ALA A 99 8.29 1.91 19.48
N ASN A 100 9.01 2.12 18.38
CA ASN A 100 9.62 3.41 18.04
C ASN A 100 8.69 4.31 17.22
N SER A 101 7.50 3.81 16.84
CA SER A 101 6.52 4.59 16.08
C SER A 101 5.79 5.64 16.90
N PHE A 102 5.69 5.46 18.23
CA PHE A 102 4.89 6.32 19.11
C PHE A 102 5.63 6.63 20.40
N SER A 103 5.82 7.91 20.70
CA SER A 103 6.52 8.39 21.91
C SER A 103 5.59 8.63 23.10
N ALA A 104 4.27 8.65 22.87
CA ALA A 104 3.27 8.92 23.90
C ALA A 104 1.99 8.10 23.69
N PRO A 105 1.19 7.85 24.75
CA PRO A 105 -0.10 7.19 24.62
C PRO A 105 -1.07 7.89 23.67
N ASN A 106 -1.86 7.11 22.94
CA ASN A 106 -2.99 7.56 22.11
C ASN A 106 -2.63 8.49 20.93
N GLN A 107 -1.38 8.49 20.47
CA GLN A 107 -1.01 9.17 19.22
C GLN A 107 -1.69 8.52 18.02
N GLU A 108 -2.00 9.32 17.00
CA GLU A 108 -2.82 8.88 15.87
C GLU A 108 -2.05 8.81 14.55
N VAL A 109 -2.30 7.74 13.81
CA VAL A 109 -1.99 7.64 12.38
C VAL A 109 -3.27 7.93 11.60
N LEU A 110 -3.32 9.10 10.98
CA LEU A 110 -4.49 9.58 10.25
C LEU A 110 -4.33 9.29 8.75
N ILE A 111 -5.24 8.50 8.18
CA ILE A 111 -5.40 8.41 6.72
C ILE A 111 -6.09 9.67 6.22
N ASP A 112 -5.30 10.57 5.62
CA ASP A 112 -5.73 11.87 5.11
C ASP A 112 -5.88 11.91 3.58
N ALA A 113 -5.88 10.74 2.93
CA ALA A 113 -6.02 10.60 1.48
C ALA A 113 -7.10 9.58 1.12
N GLU A 114 -7.76 9.78 -0.03
CA GLU A 114 -8.84 8.90 -0.51
C GLU A 114 -8.35 7.47 -0.75
N GLN A 115 -7.13 7.29 -1.26
CA GLN A 115 -6.56 5.96 -1.51
C GLN A 115 -5.13 5.86 -0.97
N VAL A 116 -4.91 4.85 -0.14
CA VAL A 116 -3.60 4.50 0.40
C VAL A 116 -3.29 3.03 0.14
N PHE A 117 -2.00 2.70 0.01
CA PHE A 117 -1.55 1.39 -0.43
C PHE A 117 -0.49 0.85 0.52
N CYS A 118 -0.49 -0.46 0.73
CA CYS A 118 0.65 -1.19 1.27
C CYS A 118 0.60 -2.63 0.78
N ARG A 119 1.74 -3.30 0.77
CA ARG A 119 1.79 -4.76 0.69
C ARG A 119 1.33 -5.35 2.01
N THR A 120 2.14 -5.21 3.05
CA THR A 120 1.81 -5.69 4.39
C THR A 120 1.61 -4.51 5.32
N MET A 121 0.59 -4.56 6.18
CA MET A 121 0.43 -3.65 7.30
C MET A 121 0.59 -4.44 8.60
N ASP A 122 1.64 -4.12 9.36
CA ASP A 122 1.97 -4.82 10.61
C ASP A 122 2.04 -3.84 11.79
N TRP A 123 1.11 -4.00 12.73
CA TRP A 123 1.04 -3.27 14.01
C TRP A 123 1.41 -4.14 15.20
N THR A 124 1.85 -5.39 14.98
CA THR A 124 1.98 -6.38 16.06
C THR A 124 2.97 -5.98 17.15
N LEU A 125 3.91 -5.08 16.83
CA LEU A 125 4.91 -4.55 17.75
C LEU A 125 4.60 -3.13 18.26
N ALA A 126 3.45 -2.55 17.90
CA ALA A 126 3.08 -1.22 18.33
C ALA A 126 2.84 -1.17 19.85
N THR A 127 3.33 -0.11 20.48
CA THR A 127 3.12 0.22 21.90
C THR A 127 2.38 1.55 22.03
N ASN A 128 1.98 1.92 23.25
CA ASN A 128 1.34 3.20 23.57
C ASN A 128 -0.10 3.38 23.04
N TYR A 129 -0.84 2.29 22.78
CA TYR A 129 -2.27 2.34 22.41
C TYR A 129 -2.61 3.37 21.32
N PRO A 130 -1.87 3.42 20.20
CA PRO A 130 -2.09 4.39 19.14
C PRO A 130 -3.47 4.20 18.50
N ALA A 131 -3.97 5.25 17.86
CA ALA A 131 -5.16 5.21 17.04
C ALA A 131 -4.80 5.10 15.56
N PHE A 132 -5.55 4.31 14.80
CA PHE A 132 -5.56 4.31 13.35
C PHE A 132 -6.94 4.75 12.88
N SER A 133 -7.02 5.83 12.11
CA SER A 133 -8.28 6.45 11.69
C SER A 133 -8.18 7.02 10.28
N ASN A 134 -9.28 7.58 9.77
CA ASN A 134 -9.35 8.24 8.49
C ASN A 134 -10.10 9.58 8.63
N ALA A 135 -9.68 10.56 7.85
CA ALA A 135 -10.30 11.89 7.83
C ALA A 135 -11.64 11.90 7.09
N ASP A 136 -11.80 11.03 6.08
CA ASP A 136 -12.99 10.91 5.22
C ASP A 136 -13.47 9.45 5.21
N GLU A 137 -14.76 9.21 5.44
CA GLU A 137 -15.41 7.89 5.42
C GLU A 137 -15.23 7.14 4.08
N ASN A 138 -14.92 7.86 3.00
CA ASN A 138 -14.66 7.29 1.69
C ASN A 138 -13.21 6.80 1.52
N ALA A 139 -12.35 6.95 2.53
CA ALA A 139 -10.97 6.48 2.49
C ALA A 139 -10.90 4.98 2.17
N ILE A 140 -9.95 4.63 1.31
CA ILE A 140 -9.74 3.27 0.82
C ILE A 140 -8.31 2.84 1.14
N LEU A 141 -8.19 1.79 1.95
CA LEU A 141 -6.93 1.11 2.21
C LEU A 141 -6.82 -0.14 1.32
N HIS A 142 -5.83 -0.15 0.43
CA HIS A 142 -5.49 -1.32 -0.38
C HIS A 142 -4.34 -2.10 0.25
N VAL A 143 -4.59 -3.36 0.59
CA VAL A 143 -3.60 -4.28 1.18
C VAL A 143 -3.29 -5.41 0.21
N PHE A 144 -2.05 -5.51 -0.26
CA PHE A 144 -1.60 -6.52 -1.24
C PHE A 144 -0.94 -7.76 -0.60
N GLY A 145 -1.01 -7.87 0.72
CA GLY A 145 -0.37 -8.89 1.54
C GLY A 145 -1.08 -9.05 2.89
N SER A 146 -0.33 -9.12 3.98
CA SER A 146 -0.89 -9.36 5.32
C SER A 146 -1.38 -8.08 6.00
N TYR A 147 -2.39 -8.20 6.85
CA TYR A 147 -2.95 -7.12 7.67
C TYR A 147 -3.06 -7.59 9.11
N ARG A 148 -2.17 -7.10 9.97
CA ARG A 148 -1.97 -7.65 11.31
C ARG A 148 -2.05 -6.54 12.35
N LEU A 149 -3.12 -6.57 13.13
CA LEU A 149 -3.38 -5.61 14.19
C LEU A 149 -3.09 -6.20 15.57
N THR A 150 -2.68 -5.34 16.50
CA THR A 150 -2.46 -5.69 17.92
C THR A 150 -3.61 -5.21 18.79
N HIS A 151 -3.87 -5.88 19.92
CA HIS A 151 -4.83 -5.39 20.93
C HIS A 151 -4.37 -4.09 21.60
N ASN A 152 -3.09 -3.75 21.48
CA ASN A 152 -2.50 -2.51 21.99
C ASN A 152 -2.66 -1.33 21.00
N MET A 153 -3.73 -1.30 20.21
CA MET A 153 -4.09 -0.15 19.38
C MET A 153 -5.61 0.00 19.30
N THR A 154 -6.06 1.23 19.03
CA THR A 154 -7.45 1.54 18.69
C THR A 154 -7.58 1.63 17.18
N ASN A 155 -8.42 0.78 16.59
CA ASN A 155 -8.73 0.86 15.17
C ASN A 155 -10.08 1.60 15.02
N ASN A 156 -10.02 2.85 14.60
CA ASN A 156 -11.14 3.72 14.29
C ASN A 156 -11.31 3.92 12.78
N PHE A 157 -10.56 3.18 11.94
CA PHE A 157 -10.70 3.27 10.50
C PHE A 157 -12.08 2.75 10.09
N ASP A 158 -12.93 3.64 9.57
CA ASP A 158 -14.30 3.36 9.14
C ASP A 158 -14.46 3.28 7.61
N GLY A 159 -13.38 3.57 6.88
CA GLY A 159 -13.30 3.43 5.42
C GLY A 159 -13.31 1.99 4.91
N LYS A 160 -13.09 1.83 3.61
CA LYS A 160 -13.07 0.52 2.95
C LYS A 160 -11.66 -0.06 2.96
N ILE A 161 -11.56 -1.35 3.30
CA ILE A 161 -10.30 -2.10 3.15
C ILE A 161 -10.47 -3.11 2.01
N PHE A 162 -9.64 -3.00 0.98
CA PHE A 162 -9.56 -3.99 -0.10
C PHE A 162 -8.31 -4.85 0.07
N PHE A 163 -8.51 -6.14 0.35
CA PHE A 163 -7.49 -7.17 0.25
C PHE A 163 -7.33 -7.58 -1.21
N ARG A 164 -6.14 -7.41 -1.78
CA ARG A 164 -5.88 -7.54 -3.22
C ARG A 164 -4.82 -8.60 -3.58
N SER A 165 -4.28 -9.28 -2.58
CA SER A 165 -3.29 -10.34 -2.81
C SER A 165 -3.92 -11.59 -3.41
N GLU A 166 -3.22 -12.24 -4.33
CA GLU A 166 -3.52 -13.60 -4.83
C GLU A 166 -2.52 -14.63 -4.28
N ASN A 167 -1.55 -14.18 -3.47
CA ASN A 167 -0.56 -15.05 -2.88
C ASN A 167 -1.16 -15.83 -1.69
N THR A 168 -0.72 -17.08 -1.54
CA THR A 168 -1.03 -17.89 -0.36
C THR A 168 -0.16 -17.46 0.82
N GLY A 169 -0.57 -17.79 2.04
CA GLY A 169 0.19 -17.50 3.27
C GLY A 169 -0.02 -16.11 3.89
N ASN A 170 -0.86 -15.27 3.28
CA ASN A 170 -1.25 -13.98 3.87
C ASN A 170 -2.08 -14.19 5.15
N GLN A 171 -1.89 -13.30 6.12
CA GLN A 171 -2.60 -13.31 7.39
C GLN A 171 -3.45 -12.06 7.57
N ILE A 172 -4.68 -12.26 8.03
CA ILE A 172 -5.56 -11.19 8.52
C ILE A 172 -5.74 -11.42 10.02
N GLN A 173 -5.23 -10.50 10.82
CA GLN A 173 -5.35 -10.51 12.27
C GLN A 173 -5.95 -9.18 12.71
N SER A 174 -7.09 -9.24 13.40
CA SER A 174 -7.76 -8.08 13.97
C SER A 174 -7.32 -7.80 15.41
N ASN A 175 -7.55 -6.57 15.89
CA ASN A 175 -7.33 -6.18 17.28
C ASN A 175 -8.53 -6.41 18.21
N LYS A 176 -9.68 -6.83 17.65
CA LYS A 176 -10.91 -7.18 18.35
C LYS A 176 -11.60 -8.33 17.61
N ALA A 177 -12.58 -8.99 18.25
CA ALA A 177 -13.39 -10.01 17.59
C ALA A 177 -14.04 -9.46 16.30
N LEU A 178 -13.79 -10.13 15.16
CA LEU A 178 -14.33 -9.74 13.87
C LEU A 178 -15.80 -10.14 13.77
N ASN A 179 -16.70 -9.16 13.75
CA ASN A 179 -18.10 -9.36 13.37
C ASN A 179 -18.31 -8.98 11.89
N TYR A 180 -17.58 -9.63 10.97
CA TYR A 180 -17.71 -9.37 9.53
C TYR A 180 -18.02 -10.63 8.73
N SER A 181 -18.85 -10.46 7.71
CA SER A 181 -19.13 -11.45 6.66
C SER A 181 -18.11 -11.25 5.54
N PHE A 182 -17.23 -12.23 5.31
CA PHE A 182 -16.34 -12.22 4.15
C PHE A 182 -17.13 -12.73 2.93
N ARG A 183 -17.21 -11.92 1.87
CA ARG A 183 -17.61 -12.37 0.52
C ARG A 183 -16.38 -12.39 -0.36
N GLY A 184 -15.66 -13.50 -0.36
CA GLY A 184 -14.52 -13.77 -1.23
C GLY A 184 -14.26 -15.27 -1.31
N LYS A 185 -13.88 -15.77 -2.48
CA LYS A 185 -13.41 -17.16 -2.61
C LYS A 185 -11.99 -17.23 -2.05
N LEU A 186 -11.81 -18.04 -1.00
CA LEU A 186 -10.52 -18.61 -0.63
C LEU A 186 -10.09 -19.65 -1.68
#